data_AF-A0A1M6RZW2-F1
#
_entry.id   AF-A0A1M6RZW2-F1
#
_cell.length_a   1.000
_cell.length_b   1.000
_cell.length_c   1.000
_cell.angle_alpha   90.00
_cell.angle_beta   90.00
_cell.angle_gamma   90.00
#
_symmetry.space_group_name_H-M   'P 1'
#
loop_
_entity.id
_entity.type
_entity.pdbx_description
1 polymer ?
#
loop_
_entity_poly.entity_id
_entity_poly.type
_entity_poly.pdbx_seq_one_letter_code
_entity_poly.pdbx_strand_id
1 'polypeptide(L)'
;MIDITSKLTDTKPIIKIAEGKEYEIDNSKNTMLKVNQLFHGNVNDIEMMDNAIRMILGEKAFKEIEGMNLSLSDYKVIFTGMMAGVSDITYEEAERRFQNATK
;
A
#
# COMPACT_ATOMS: atom_id res chain seq x y z
N MET A 1 13.02 -1.21 -34.59
CA MET A 1 11.92 -0.95 -33.64
C MET A 1 12.15 -1.88 -32.46
N ILE A 2 12.13 -1.37 -31.23
CA ILE A 2 12.26 -2.19 -30.03
C ILE A 2 10.85 -2.32 -29.44
N ASP A 3 10.30 -3.53 -29.42
CA ASP A 3 9.00 -3.84 -28.85
C ASP A 3 9.17 -4.38 -27.43
N ILE A 4 8.66 -3.62 -26.45
CA ILE A 4 8.69 -3.96 -25.03
C ILE A 4 7.29 -4.22 -24.46
N THR A 5 6.25 -4.30 -25.30
CA THR A 5 4.86 -4.49 -24.84
C THR A 5 4.70 -5.75 -23.98
N SER A 6 5.41 -6.83 -24.34
CA SER A 6 5.48 -8.08 -23.56
C SER A 6 6.19 -7.98 -22.21
N LYS A 7 6.89 -6.87 -21.94
CA LYS A 7 7.56 -6.59 -20.67
C LYS A 7 6.76 -5.67 -19.76
N LEU A 8 5.69 -5.06 -20.27
CA LEU A 8 4.81 -4.19 -19.49
C LEU A 8 3.70 -5.04 -18.87
N THR A 9 3.53 -4.89 -17.56
CA THR A 9 2.46 -5.55 -16.81
C THR A 9 1.33 -4.54 -16.61
N ASP A 10 0.14 -4.84 -17.15
CA ASP A 10 -1.06 -4.01 -16.99
C ASP A 10 -1.97 -4.51 -15.85
N THR A 11 -1.57 -5.56 -15.14
CA THR A 11 -2.35 -6.10 -14.03
C THR A 11 -1.98 -5.39 -12.74
N LYS A 12 -2.97 -4.74 -12.13
CA LYS A 12 -2.83 -4.16 -10.79
C LYS A 12 -2.89 -5.25 -9.73
N PRO A 13 -2.03 -5.20 -8.70
CA PRO A 13 -2.15 -6.07 -7.54
C PRO A 13 -3.48 -5.85 -6.81
N ILE A 14 -4.01 -6.89 -6.16
CA ILE A 14 -5.23 -6.81 -5.34
C ILE A 14 -4.87 -7.22 -3.91
N ILE A 15 -5.32 -6.43 -2.94
CA ILE A 15 -5.21 -6.75 -1.51
C ILE A 15 -6.57 -7.15 -0.96
N LYS A 16 -6.59 -8.25 -0.20
CA LYS A 16 -7.75 -8.72 0.55
C LYS A 16 -7.53 -8.47 2.03
N ILE A 17 -8.37 -7.64 2.64
CA ILE A 17 -8.24 -7.28 4.06
C ILE A 17 -9.29 -7.98 4.94
N ALA A 18 -10.40 -8.44 4.36
CA ALA A 18 -11.45 -9.19 5.03
C ALA A 18 -12.29 -9.97 4.00
N GLU A 19 -13.21 -10.79 4.47
CA GLU A 19 -14.14 -11.50 3.59
C GLU A 19 -15.01 -10.52 2.80
N GLY A 20 -14.94 -10.60 1.46
CA GLY A 20 -15.62 -9.67 0.55
C GLY A 20 -15.01 -8.26 0.47
N LYS A 21 -13.86 -8.02 1.10
CA LYS A 21 -13.14 -6.72 1.07
C LYS A 21 -11.83 -6.87 0.30
N GLU A 22 -11.93 -6.72 -1.01
CA GLU A 22 -10.82 -6.81 -1.97
C GLU A 22 -10.68 -5.46 -2.69
N TYR A 23 -9.46 -4.93 -2.73
CA TYR A 23 -9.17 -3.61 -3.29
C TYR A 23 -7.99 -3.66 -4.25
N GLU A 24 -8.12 -2.96 -5.38
CA GLU A 24 -7.00 -2.76 -6.30
C GLU A 24 -5.97 -1.82 -5.68
N ILE A 25 -4.69 -2.19 -5.82
CA ILE A 25 -3.54 -1.38 -5.46
C ILE A 25 -3.17 -0.51 -6.66
N ASP A 26 -3.26 0.81 -6.50
CA ASP A 26 -2.67 1.76 -7.44
C ASP A 26 -1.15 1.84 -7.22
N ASN A 27 -0.43 1.00 -7.96
CA ASN A 27 1.03 0.99 -8.03
C ASN A 27 1.58 1.89 -9.15
N SER A 28 0.79 2.83 -9.68
CA SER A 28 1.25 3.71 -10.74
C SER A 28 2.43 4.58 -10.27
N LYS A 29 3.34 4.90 -11.18
CA LYS A 29 4.50 5.77 -10.91
C LYS A 29 4.11 7.06 -10.19
N ASN A 30 2.97 7.64 -10.53
CA ASN A 30 2.50 8.89 -9.93
C ASN A 30 2.08 8.70 -8.47
N THR A 31 1.37 7.62 -8.16
CA THR A 31 0.99 7.28 -6.80
C THR A 31 2.24 6.95 -5.97
N MET A 32 3.19 6.21 -6.54
CA MET A 32 4.47 5.92 -5.92
C MET A 32 5.31 7.15 -5.61
N LEU A 33 5.35 8.12 -6.53
CA LEU A 33 6.07 9.36 -6.30
C LEU A 33 5.50 10.12 -5.09
N LYS A 34 4.18 10.20 -4.99
CA LYS A 34 3.53 10.92 -3.90
C LYS A 34 3.63 10.16 -2.57
N VAL A 35 3.52 8.83 -2.59
CA VAL A 35 3.76 7.98 -1.41
C VAL A 35 5.20 8.17 -0.90
N ASN A 36 6.18 8.20 -1.79
CA ASN A 36 7.56 8.49 -1.42
C ASN A 36 7.72 9.90 -0.82
N GLN A 37 7.00 10.90 -1.32
CA GLN A 37 6.99 12.24 -0.72
C GLN A 37 6.38 12.25 0.68
N LEU A 38 5.35 11.44 0.94
CA LEU A 38 4.77 11.29 2.28
C LEU A 38 5.79 10.74 3.27
N PHE A 39 6.53 9.69 2.91
CA PHE A 39 7.57 9.10 3.76
C PHE A 39 8.72 10.05 4.10
N HIS A 40 9.01 11.01 3.21
CA HIS A 40 10.04 12.02 3.44
C HIS A 40 9.47 13.33 4.03
N GLY A 41 8.16 13.40 4.27
CA GLY A 41 7.49 14.54 4.86
C GLY A 41 7.57 14.55 6.39
N ASN A 42 7.24 15.69 7.00
CA ASN A 42 7.10 15.83 8.46
C ASN A 42 5.66 15.50 8.91
N VAL A 43 5.12 14.36 8.49
CA VAL A 43 3.83 13.84 8.97
C VAL A 43 4.06 12.78 10.04
N ASN A 44 3.12 12.62 10.97
CA ASN A 44 3.21 11.54 11.94
C ASN A 44 2.88 10.19 11.29
N ASP A 45 3.29 9.09 11.92
CA ASP A 45 3.14 7.73 11.36
C ASP A 45 1.69 7.36 11.03
N ILE A 46 0.73 7.75 11.86
CA ILE A 46 -0.70 7.42 11.67
C ILE A 46 -1.23 8.16 10.44
N GLU A 47 -0.99 9.48 10.39
CA GLU A 47 -1.40 10.32 9.27
C GLU A 47 -0.71 9.90 7.97
N MET A 48 0.54 9.44 8.04
CA MET A 48 1.25 8.86 6.90
C MET A 48 0.55 7.60 6.38
N MET A 49 0.15 6.70 7.28
CA MET A 49 -0.56 5.47 6.92
C MET A 49 -1.92 5.76 6.30
N ASP A 50 -2.70 6.68 6.88
CA ASP A 50 -4.01 7.08 6.36
C ASP A 50 -3.90 7.65 4.95
N ASN A 51 -2.95 8.56 4.75
CA ASN A 51 -2.72 9.16 3.44
C ASN A 51 -2.26 8.12 2.41
N ALA A 52 -1.37 7.20 2.79
CA ALA A 52 -0.93 6.13 1.90
C ALA A 52 -2.09 5.21 1.49
N ILE A 53 -2.93 4.79 2.43
CA ILE A 53 -4.12 3.95 2.14
C ILE A 53 -5.08 4.68 1.19
N ARG A 54 -5.37 5.97 1.46
CA ARG A 54 -6.23 6.78 0.58
C ARG A 54 -5.69 6.89 -0.83
N MET A 55 -4.37 6.95 -0.98
CA MET A 55 -3.73 7.16 -2.27
C MET A 55 -3.56 5.88 -3.06
N ILE A 56 -3.30 4.76 -2.39
CA ILE A 56 -3.04 3.48 -3.03
C ILE A 56 -4.34 2.69 -3.25
N LEU A 57 -5.26 2.67 -2.28
CA LEU A 57 -6.52 1.92 -2.38
C LEU A 57 -7.73 2.79 -2.73
N GLY A 58 -7.57 4.11 -2.68
CA GLY A 58 -8.62 5.08 -2.95
C GLY A 58 -9.47 5.43 -1.73
N GLU A 59 -10.25 6.51 -1.87
CA GLU A 59 -11.02 7.10 -0.77
C GLU A 59 -12.15 6.19 -0.25
N LYS A 60 -12.72 5.35 -1.13
CA LYS A 60 -13.77 4.40 -0.74
C LYS A 60 -13.22 3.32 0.19
N ALA A 61 -12.10 2.69 -0.20
CA ALA A 61 -11.43 1.67 0.60
C ALA A 61 -11.00 2.23 1.96
N PHE A 62 -10.44 3.44 1.97
CA PHE A 62 -10.06 4.12 3.22
C PHE A 62 -11.24 4.29 4.18
N LYS A 63 -12.40 4.81 3.71
CA LYS A 63 -13.59 4.98 4.56
C LYS A 63 -14.11 3.66 5.13
N GLU A 64 -14.02 2.59 4.34
CA GLU A 64 -14.42 1.25 4.80
C GLU A 64 -13.44 0.70 5.86
N ILE A 65 -12.13 0.86 5.64
CA ILE A 65 -11.08 0.45 6.60
C ILE A 65 -11.21 1.22 7.92
N GLU A 66 -11.38 2.53 7.86
CA GLU A 66 -11.64 3.38 9.04
C GLU A 66 -12.90 2.93 9.80
N GLY A 67 -13.96 2.61 9.06
CA GLY A 67 -15.22 2.12 9.65
C GLY A 67 -15.12 0.76 10.32
N MET A 68 -14.08 -0.03 10.04
CA MET A 68 -13.82 -1.31 10.71
C MET A 68 -13.27 -1.13 12.14
N ASN A 69 -12.86 0.07 12.53
CA ASN A 69 -12.33 0.40 13.86
C ASN A 69 -11.22 -0.59 14.31
N LEU A 70 -10.30 -0.86 13.39
CA LEU A 70 -9.20 -1.80 13.58
C LEU A 70 -8.19 -1.29 14.61
N SER A 71 -7.45 -2.21 15.23
CA SER A 71 -6.34 -1.81 16.09
C SER A 71 -5.22 -1.20 15.26
N LEU A 72 -4.39 -0.34 15.86
CA LEU A 72 -3.21 0.22 15.20
C LEU A 72 -2.27 -0.89 14.66
N SER A 73 -2.23 -2.04 15.33
CA SER A 73 -1.46 -3.21 14.89
C SER A 73 -2.02 -3.81 13.61
N ASP A 74 -3.34 -3.97 13.50
CA ASP A 74 -3.99 -4.46 12.29
C ASP A 74 -3.86 -3.45 11.14
N TYR A 75 -3.89 -2.15 11.46
CA TYR A 75 -3.65 -1.09 10.48
C TYR A 75 -2.23 -1.19 9.89
N LYS A 76 -1.24 -1.50 10.73
CA LYS A 76 0.14 -1.77 10.27
C LYS A 76 0.20 -2.98 9.35
N VAL A 77 -0.52 -4.05 9.66
CA VAL A 77 -0.61 -5.24 8.79
C VAL A 77 -1.18 -4.86 7.41
N ILE A 78 -2.28 -4.10 7.36
CA ILE A 78 -2.86 -3.62 6.09
C ILE A 78 -1.84 -2.78 5.31
N PHE A 79 -1.19 -1.84 5.99
CA PHE A 79 -0.18 -0.99 5.38
C PHE A 79 1.01 -1.79 4.83
N THR A 80 1.52 -2.77 5.57
CA THR A 80 2.60 -3.65 5.12
C THR A 80 2.18 -4.46 3.88
N GLY A 81 0.98 -5.04 3.87
CA GLY A 81 0.47 -5.78 2.71
C GLY A 81 0.27 -4.88 1.48
N MET A 82 -0.20 -3.66 1.68
CA MET A 82 -0.33 -2.65 0.62
C MET A 82 1.04 -2.29 0.05
N MET A 83 2.04 -2.04 0.90
CA MET A 83 3.41 -1.74 0.48
C MET A 83 4.08 -2.92 -0.22
N ALA A 84 3.73 -4.16 0.17
CA ALA A 84 4.17 -5.38 -0.50
C ALA A 84 3.66 -5.43 -1.95
N GLY A 85 2.36 -5.23 -2.15
CA GLY A 85 1.76 -5.22 -3.50
C GLY A 85 2.28 -4.07 -4.36
N VAL A 86 2.50 -2.91 -3.76
CA VAL A 86 3.14 -1.76 -4.41
C VAL A 86 4.57 -2.07 -4.89
N SER A 87 5.35 -2.78 -4.06
CA SER A 87 6.77 -3.06 -4.33
C SER A 87 6.99 -4.35 -5.11
N ASP A 88 5.91 -5.04 -5.50
CA ASP A 88 5.92 -6.37 -6.13
C ASP A 88 6.75 -7.40 -5.35
N ILE A 89 6.61 -7.36 -4.01
CA ILE A 89 7.24 -8.30 -3.06
C ILE A 89 6.17 -9.02 -2.25
N THR A 90 6.56 -10.12 -1.58
CA THR A 90 5.64 -10.83 -0.69
C THR A 90 5.40 -10.04 0.60
N TYR A 91 4.29 -10.35 1.29
CA TYR A 91 4.00 -9.76 2.59
C TYR A 91 5.14 -10.00 3.60
N GLU A 92 5.68 -11.21 3.64
CA GLU A 92 6.75 -11.59 4.56
C GLU A 92 8.04 -10.81 4.31
N GLU A 93 8.35 -10.56 3.03
CA GLU A 93 9.49 -9.73 2.64
C GLU A 93 9.27 -8.25 3.03
N ALA A 94 8.06 -7.72 2.85
CA ALA A 94 7.72 -6.38 3.28
C ALA A 94 7.77 -6.23 4.81
N GLU A 95 7.25 -7.22 5.55
CA GLU A 95 7.26 -7.24 7.01
C GLU A 95 8.70 -7.24 7.56
N ARG A 96 9.58 -8.07 6.99
CA ARG A 96 11.01 -8.09 7.34
C ARG A 96 11.68 -6.73 7.14
N ARG A 97 11.38 -6.04 6.03
CA ARG A 97 11.93 -4.70 5.75
C ARG A 97 11.45 -3.68 6.77
N PHE A 98 10.17 -3.73 7.14
CA PHE A 98 9.60 -2.81 8.11
C PHE A 98 10.18 -3.03 9.52
N GLN A 99 10.31 -4.29 9.95
CA GLN A 99 10.94 -4.65 11.23
C GLN A 99 12.41 -4.23 11.30
N ASN A 100 13.16 -4.37 10.20
CA ASN A 100 14.56 -3.95 10.14
C ASN A 100 14.73 -2.43 10.12
N ALA A 101 13.78 -1.67 9.57
CA ALA A 101 13.81 -0.20 9.61
C ALA A 101 13.58 0.39 11.00
N THR A 102 13.04 -0.41 11.94
CA THR A 102 12.73 0.01 13.32
C THR A 102 13.79 -0.47 14.33
N LYS A 103 14.87 -1.12 13.87
CA LYS A 103 16.01 -1.60 14.68
C LYS A 103 17.23 -0.70 14.50
#